data_AF-A0A024LU16-F1
#
_entry.id   AF-A0A024LU16-F1
#
_cell.length_a   1.000
_cell.length_b   1.000
_cell.length_c   1.000
_cell.angle_alpha   90.00
_cell.angle_beta   90.00
_cell.angle_gamma   90.00
#
_symmetry.space_group_name_H-M   'P 1'
#
loop_
_entity.id
_entity.type
_entity.pdbx_description
1 polymer ?
#
loop_
_entity_poly.entity_id
_entity_poly.type
_entity_poly.pdbx_seq_one_letter_code
_entity_poly.pdbx_strand_id
1 'polypeptide(L)'
;MKKNYITEIREMFLAKQVAQFIPELRLIDVGDFIACIHTERFNHLSELIESATELRFYPNTMRFARNASYELDWNTTPKILLHMEFSNEGVQAFFRLIMSSEEFGVELDKCIFENPSDEETNTSNLMNALNNARIQKRLTH
;
A
#
# COMPACT_ATOMS: atom_id res chain seq x y z
N MET A 1 -13.45 -16.08 -10.32
CA MET A 1 -12.27 -16.97 -10.21
C MET A 1 -11.91 -17.03 -8.73
N LYS A 2 -11.79 -18.21 -8.12
CA LYS A 2 -11.44 -18.31 -6.69
C LYS A 2 -10.01 -17.81 -6.51
N LYS A 3 -9.78 -16.85 -5.62
CA LYS A 3 -8.43 -16.31 -5.37
C LYS A 3 -7.55 -17.43 -4.81
N ASN A 4 -6.28 -17.49 -5.22
CA ASN A 4 -5.35 -18.51 -4.74
C ASN A 4 -4.98 -18.19 -3.28
N TYR A 5 -4.99 -19.20 -2.40
CA TYR A 5 -4.63 -19.08 -0.98
C TYR A 5 -3.30 -18.35 -0.74
N ILE A 6 -2.30 -18.57 -1.60
CA ILE A 6 -1.00 -17.85 -1.52
C ILE A 6 -1.18 -16.35 -1.71
N THR A 7 -2.01 -15.92 -2.67
CA THR A 7 -2.29 -14.51 -2.91
C THR A 7 -3.00 -13.88 -1.72
N GLU A 8 -4.00 -14.57 -1.15
CA GLU A 8 -4.72 -14.09 0.03
C GLU A 8 -3.80 -13.91 1.25
N ILE A 9 -2.85 -14.83 1.47
CA ILE A 9 -1.84 -14.68 2.52
C ILE A 9 -0.98 -13.43 2.29
N ARG A 10 -0.47 -13.25 1.07
CA ARG A 10 0.40 -12.10 0.75
C ARG A 10 -0.34 -10.77 0.91
N GLU A 11 -1.59 -10.71 0.47
CA GLU A 11 -2.47 -9.55 0.67
C GLU A 11 -2.73 -9.27 2.14
N MET A 12 -2.98 -10.29 2.96
CA MET A 12 -3.12 -10.13 4.40
C MET A 12 -1.86 -9.52 5.03
N PHE A 13 -0.66 -9.96 4.63
CA PHE A 13 0.59 -9.39 5.16
C PHE A 13 0.81 -7.94 4.68
N LEU A 14 0.53 -7.64 3.42
CA LEU A 14 0.56 -6.26 2.93
C LEU A 14 -0.45 -5.38 3.66
N ALA A 15 -1.69 -5.84 3.84
CA ALA A 15 -2.73 -5.12 4.56
C ALA A 15 -2.33 -4.80 6.01
N LYS A 16 -1.64 -5.72 6.70
CA LYS A 16 -1.09 -5.47 8.05
C LYS A 16 -0.06 -4.33 8.08
N GLN A 17 0.77 -4.22 7.04
CA GLN A 17 1.73 -3.12 6.91
C GLN A 17 1.05 -1.82 6.51
N VAL A 18 0.11 -1.88 5.57
CA VAL A 18 -0.67 -0.72 5.12
C VAL A 18 -1.48 -0.10 6.25
N ALA A 19 -2.08 -0.93 7.11
CA ALA A 19 -2.81 -0.49 8.31
C ALA A 19 -2.03 0.50 9.18
N GLN A 20 -0.69 0.47 9.15
CA GLN A 20 0.17 1.32 9.97
C GLN A 20 0.15 2.80 9.56
N PHE A 21 -0.28 3.12 8.33
CA PHE A 21 -0.34 4.49 7.80
C PHE A 21 -1.73 4.91 7.28
N ILE A 22 -2.74 4.04 7.38
CA ILE A 22 -4.13 4.39 7.03
C ILE A 22 -4.66 5.58 7.84
N PRO A 23 -4.43 5.68 9.17
CA PRO A 23 -4.87 6.84 9.93
C PRO A 23 -4.32 8.16 9.39
N GLU A 24 -3.06 8.17 8.97
CA GLU A 24 -2.35 9.32 8.40
C GLU A 24 -2.96 9.72 7.04
N LEU A 25 -3.27 8.74 6.18
CA LEU A 25 -3.99 9.03 4.92
C LEU A 25 -5.41 9.56 5.18
N ARG A 26 -6.09 9.11 6.24
CA ARG A 26 -7.43 9.58 6.62
C ARG A 26 -7.45 10.99 7.22
N LEU A 27 -6.30 11.62 7.44
CA LEU A 27 -6.23 13.04 7.78
C LEU A 27 -6.45 13.95 6.55
N ILE A 28 -6.31 13.40 5.34
CA ILE A 28 -6.53 14.11 4.08
C ILE A 28 -8.03 14.05 3.77
N ASP A 29 -8.62 15.18 3.38
CA ASP A 29 -10.01 15.22 2.97
C ASP A 29 -10.23 14.36 1.72
N VAL A 30 -11.31 13.58 1.70
CA VAL A 30 -11.61 12.69 0.56
C VAL A 30 -11.84 13.48 -0.74
N GLY A 31 -12.38 14.69 -0.64
CA GLY A 31 -12.53 15.63 -1.75
C GLY A 31 -11.18 16.08 -2.32
N ASP A 32 -10.15 16.22 -1.48
CA ASP A 32 -8.80 16.55 -1.93
C ASP A 32 -8.14 15.38 -2.66
N PHE A 33 -8.34 14.14 -2.20
CA PHE A 33 -7.94 12.94 -2.96
C PHE A 33 -8.60 12.94 -4.33
N ILE A 34 -9.92 13.10 -4.39
CA ILE A 34 -10.69 13.09 -5.64
C ILE A 34 -10.23 14.21 -6.56
N ALA A 35 -10.07 15.44 -6.04
CA ALA A 35 -9.60 16.58 -6.83
C ALA A 35 -8.21 16.32 -7.41
N CYS A 36 -7.28 15.77 -6.62
CA CYS A 36 -5.93 15.45 -7.10
C CYS A 36 -5.92 14.34 -8.15
N ILE A 37 -6.74 13.29 -7.97
CA ILE A 37 -6.85 12.20 -8.94
C ILE A 37 -7.50 12.71 -10.24
N HIS A 38 -8.62 13.43 -10.14
CA HIS A 38 -9.36 13.96 -11.28
C HIS A 38 -8.55 14.98 -12.11
N THR A 39 -7.66 15.74 -11.45
CA THR A 39 -6.77 16.72 -12.10
C THR A 39 -5.37 16.18 -12.35
N GLU A 40 -5.15 14.86 -12.18
CA GLU A 40 -3.89 14.16 -12.42
C GLU A 40 -2.67 14.75 -11.69
N ARG A 41 -2.89 15.34 -10.51
CA ARG A 41 -1.82 15.88 -9.63
C ARG A 41 -1.10 14.77 -8.88
N PHE A 42 -0.58 13.77 -9.61
CA PHE A 42 0.05 12.58 -9.03
C PHE A 42 1.36 12.87 -8.29
N ASN A 43 2.07 13.94 -8.63
CA ASN A 43 3.24 14.37 -7.84
C ASN A 43 2.82 14.79 -6.42
N HIS A 44 1.73 15.55 -6.30
CA HIS A 44 1.21 15.96 -5.00
C HIS A 44 0.70 14.77 -4.18
N LEU A 45 -0.01 13.83 -4.82
CA LEU A 45 -0.40 12.58 -4.15
C LEU A 45 0.82 11.74 -3.73
N SER A 46 1.88 11.72 -4.53
CA SER A 46 3.13 11.03 -4.17
C SER A 46 3.71 11.63 -2.89
N GLU A 47 3.80 12.96 -2.79
CA GLU A 47 4.31 13.67 -1.61
C GLU A 47 3.46 13.40 -0.35
N LEU A 48 2.13 13.43 -0.48
CA LEU A 48 1.20 13.14 0.63
C LEU A 48 1.35 11.70 1.14
N ILE A 49 1.42 10.74 0.21
CA ILE A 49 1.55 9.32 0.54
C ILE A 49 2.95 9.05 1.13
N GLU A 50 4.00 9.63 0.57
CA GLU A 50 5.37 9.54 1.09
C GLU A 50 5.41 10.02 2.54
N SER A 51 4.88 11.22 2.83
CA SER A 51 4.79 11.76 4.19
C SER A 51 4.04 10.85 5.17
N ALA A 52 2.93 10.22 4.73
CA ALA A 52 2.19 9.26 5.55
C ALA A 52 3.01 7.99 5.85
N THR A 53 3.83 7.53 4.91
CA THR A 53 4.63 6.31 5.05
C THR A 53 5.96 6.52 5.80
N GLU A 54 6.55 7.72 5.73
CA GLU A 54 7.86 8.06 6.33
C GLU A 54 7.91 7.86 7.85
N LEU A 55 6.77 7.96 8.56
CA LEU A 55 6.70 7.74 10.01
C LEU A 55 6.76 6.25 10.41
N ARG A 56 6.71 5.34 9.43
CA ARG A 56 6.55 3.90 9.65
C ARG A 56 7.60 3.06 8.90
N PHE A 57 8.07 3.53 7.75
CA PHE A 57 8.94 2.78 6.85
C PHE A 57 10.20 3.55 6.49
N TYR A 58 11.28 2.83 6.19
CA TYR A 58 12.47 3.46 5.61
C TYR A 58 12.14 4.10 4.25
N PRO A 59 12.83 5.20 3.87
CA PRO A 59 12.59 5.88 2.61
C PRO A 59 12.61 4.93 1.41
N ASN A 60 11.78 5.22 0.40
CA ASN A 60 11.64 4.46 -0.84
C ASN A 60 11.12 3.01 -0.74
N THR A 61 10.72 2.54 0.44
CA THR A 61 10.23 1.15 0.60
C THR A 61 8.74 0.96 0.36
N MET A 62 7.91 1.97 0.64
CA MET A 62 6.46 1.97 0.42
C MET A 62 6.09 3.24 -0.34
N ARG A 63 5.64 3.13 -1.59
CA ARG A 63 5.52 4.28 -2.50
C ARG A 63 4.21 4.24 -3.28
N PHE A 64 3.77 5.43 -3.70
CA PHE A 64 2.72 5.56 -4.70
C PHE A 64 3.27 5.26 -6.10
N ALA A 65 2.63 4.34 -6.82
CA ALA A 65 3.02 3.91 -8.16
C ALA A 65 2.52 4.84 -9.28
N ARG A 66 2.22 6.11 -8.94
CA ARG A 66 1.79 7.17 -9.87
C ARG A 66 0.54 6.85 -10.69
N ASN A 67 -0.34 6.01 -10.16
CA ASN A 67 -1.65 5.74 -10.74
C ASN A 67 -2.70 5.61 -9.66
N ALA A 68 -3.84 6.27 -9.85
CA ALA A 68 -4.96 6.23 -8.91
C ALA A 68 -6.28 6.44 -9.64
N SER A 69 -7.36 5.96 -9.03
CA SER A 69 -8.73 6.21 -9.47
C SER A 69 -9.65 6.39 -8.26
N TYR A 70 -10.89 6.81 -8.52
CA TYR A 70 -11.91 6.90 -7.49
C TYR A 70 -13.26 6.37 -8.01
N GLU A 71 -14.08 5.86 -7.10
CA GLU A 71 -15.49 5.60 -7.33
C GLU A 71 -16.29 6.67 -6.57
N LEU A 72 -17.13 7.42 -7.28
CA LEU A 72 -17.99 8.45 -6.70
C LEU A 72 -19.31 8.49 -7.46
N ASP A 73 -20.42 8.36 -6.73
CA ASP A 73 -21.76 8.61 -7.24
C ASP A 73 -22.61 9.36 -6.19
N TRP A 74 -23.87 9.64 -6.53
CA TRP A 74 -24.78 10.41 -5.68
C TRP A 74 -25.32 9.64 -4.47
N ASN A 75 -25.21 8.31 -4.45
CA ASN A 75 -25.91 7.41 -3.53
C ASN A 75 -24.97 6.60 -2.63
N THR A 76 -23.66 6.64 -2.87
CA THR A 76 -22.65 5.85 -2.17
C THR A 76 -21.53 6.71 -1.58
N THR A 77 -20.84 6.17 -0.58
CA THR A 77 -19.64 6.83 -0.05
C THR A 77 -18.50 6.70 -1.06
N PRO A 78 -17.65 7.73 -1.22
CA PRO A 78 -16.56 7.68 -2.18
C PRO A 78 -15.58 6.56 -1.82
N LYS A 79 -14.97 5.96 -2.85
CA LYS A 79 -13.82 5.07 -2.69
C LYS A 79 -12.60 5.63 -3.41
N ILE A 80 -11.45 5.53 -2.78
CA ILE A 80 -10.16 5.90 -3.35
C ILE A 80 -9.37 4.63 -3.65
N LEU A 81 -8.81 4.53 -4.85
CA LEU A 81 -7.96 3.43 -5.29
C LEU A 81 -6.57 3.99 -5.61
N LEU A 82 -5.57 3.57 -4.86
CA LEU A 82 -4.18 3.99 -5.04
C LEU A 82 -3.35 2.79 -5.48
N HIS A 83 -2.65 2.89 -6.60
CA HIS A 83 -1.62 1.90 -6.94
C HIS A 83 -0.37 2.18 -6.11
N MET A 84 0.12 1.15 -5.45
CA MET A 84 1.23 1.20 -4.52
C MET A 84 2.33 0.25 -4.98
N GLU A 85 3.56 0.61 -4.67
CA GLU A 85 4.75 -0.19 -4.86
C GLU A 85 5.45 -0.37 -3.51
N PHE A 86 5.70 -1.62 -3.15
CA PHE A 86 6.60 -1.98 -2.07
C PHE A 86 7.92 -2.48 -2.64
N SER A 87 9.05 -2.05 -2.09
CA SER A 87 10.36 -2.58 -2.44
C SER A 87 11.29 -2.66 -1.23
N ASN A 88 11.77 -3.86 -0.90
CA ASN A 88 12.80 -4.07 0.11
C ASN A 88 13.44 -5.45 -0.06
N GLU A 89 14.74 -5.59 0.28
CA GLU A 89 15.44 -6.89 0.34
C GLU A 89 15.25 -7.79 -0.91
N GLY A 90 15.31 -7.21 -2.11
CA GLY A 90 15.15 -7.96 -3.37
C GLY A 90 13.71 -8.41 -3.66
N VAL A 91 12.73 -7.92 -2.90
CA VAL A 91 11.30 -8.15 -3.12
C VAL A 91 10.65 -6.86 -3.61
N GLN A 92 9.82 -6.97 -4.65
CA GLN A 92 8.95 -5.89 -5.13
C GLN A 92 7.50 -6.38 -5.20
N ALA A 93 6.57 -5.61 -4.66
CA ALA A 93 5.15 -5.90 -4.75
C ALA A 93 4.38 -4.69 -5.27
N PHE A 94 3.57 -4.91 -6.31
CA PHE A 94 2.65 -3.93 -6.87
C PHE A 94 1.24 -4.33 -6.43
N PHE A 95 0.55 -3.42 -5.78
CA PHE A 95 -0.77 -3.68 -5.22
C PHE A 95 -1.65 -2.44 -5.27
N ARG A 96 -2.96 -2.64 -5.24
CA ARG A 96 -3.94 -1.56 -5.09
C ARG A 96 -4.37 -1.48 -3.63
N LEU A 97 -4.24 -0.29 -3.06
CA LEU A 97 -4.89 0.11 -1.82
C LEU A 97 -6.26 0.67 -2.17
N ILE A 98 -7.32 0.05 -1.65
CA ILE A 98 -8.70 0.48 -1.81
C ILE A 98 -9.16 1.02 -0.46
N MET A 99 -9.61 2.26 -0.40
CA MET A 99 -10.09 2.90 0.82
C MET A 99 -11.53 3.35 0.65
N SER A 100 -12.38 3.04 1.62
CA SER A 100 -13.76 3.54 1.71
C SER A 100 -13.98 4.25 3.05
N SER A 101 -15.23 4.64 3.35
CA SER A 101 -15.56 5.37 4.58
C SER A 101 -15.09 4.67 5.86
N GLU A 102 -15.27 3.35 5.96
CA GLU A 102 -15.01 2.61 7.21
C GLU A 102 -13.89 1.56 7.10
N GLU A 103 -13.60 1.09 5.88
CA GLU A 103 -12.67 -0.01 5.66
C GLU A 103 -11.60 0.35 4.64
N PHE A 104 -10.59 -0.51 4.56
CA PHE A 104 -9.64 -0.51 3.48
C PHE A 104 -9.33 -1.96 3.07
N GLY A 105 -8.95 -2.14 1.82
CA GLY A 105 -8.53 -3.42 1.25
C GLY A 105 -7.19 -3.28 0.54
N VAL A 106 -6.53 -4.42 0.38
CA VAL A 106 -5.33 -4.55 -0.44
C VAL A 106 -5.57 -5.64 -1.47
N GLU A 107 -5.33 -5.31 -2.74
CA GLU A 107 -5.34 -6.27 -3.84
C GLU A 107 -3.95 -6.34 -4.47
N LEU A 108 -3.31 -7.50 -4.37
CA LEU A 108 -1.99 -7.75 -4.94
C LEU A 108 -2.12 -7.97 -6.45
N ASP A 109 -1.48 -7.11 -7.24
CA ASP A 109 -1.45 -7.23 -8.69
C ASP A 109 -0.28 -8.12 -9.12
N LYS A 110 0.92 -7.90 -8.56
CA LYS A 110 2.14 -8.65 -8.89
C LYS A 110 3.15 -8.64 -7.75
N CYS A 111 3.88 -9.74 -7.58
CA CYS A 111 5.06 -9.81 -6.72
C CYS A 111 6.26 -10.31 -7.54
N ILE A 112 7.42 -9.69 -7.36
CA ILE A 112 8.67 -9.99 -8.05
C ILE A 112 9.74 -10.24 -6.98
N PHE A 113 10.51 -11.29 -7.18
CA PHE A 113 11.61 -11.68 -6.32
C PHE A 113 12.90 -11.68 -7.14
N GLU A 114 13.96 -11.07 -6.64
CA GLU A 114 15.28 -11.07 -7.28
C GLU A 114 15.81 -12.51 -7.44
N ASN A 115 15.63 -13.34 -6.41
CA ASN A 115 15.98 -14.76 -6.40
C ASN A 115 14.70 -15.60 -6.19
N PRO A 116 13.92 -15.87 -7.24
CA PRO A 116 12.65 -16.58 -7.11
C PRO A 116 12.86 -18.06 -6.74
N SER A 117 12.09 -18.53 -5.76
CA SER A 117 12.00 -19.94 -5.33
C SER A 117 10.56 -20.45 -5.48
N ASP A 118 10.22 -21.55 -4.80
CA ASP A 118 8.86 -22.00 -4.56
C ASP A 118 7.99 -20.94 -3.84
N GLU A 119 6.66 -21.08 -3.94
CA GLU A 119 5.71 -20.08 -3.44
C GLU A 119 5.74 -19.89 -1.92
N GLU A 120 6.09 -20.92 -1.14
CA GLU A 120 6.16 -20.83 0.33
C GLU A 120 7.40 -20.03 0.75
N THR A 121 8.55 -20.33 0.14
CA THR A 121 9.80 -19.59 0.34
C THR A 121 9.62 -18.13 -0.10
N ASN A 122 9.04 -17.89 -1.28
CA ASN A 122 8.77 -16.54 -1.77
C ASN A 122 7.82 -15.77 -0.86
N THR A 123 6.79 -16.43 -0.31
CA THR A 123 5.88 -15.79 0.66
C THR A 123 6.61 -15.43 1.95
N SER A 124 7.48 -16.30 2.44
CA SER A 124 8.35 -16.03 3.60
C SER A 124 9.30 -14.85 3.33
N ASN A 125 9.88 -14.78 2.14
CA ASN A 125 10.74 -13.67 1.72
C ASN A 125 9.98 -12.33 1.72
N LEU A 126 8.76 -12.30 1.17
CA LEU A 126 7.91 -11.11 1.21
C LEU A 126 7.61 -10.69 2.66
N MET A 127 7.27 -11.64 3.53
CA MET A 127 6.99 -11.35 4.95
C MET A 127 8.20 -10.75 5.66
N ASN A 128 9.40 -11.31 5.44
CA ASN A 128 10.64 -10.82 6.03
C ASN A 128 10.95 -9.41 5.51
N ALA A 129 10.90 -9.20 4.20
CA ALA A 129 11.11 -7.90 3.58
C ALA A 129 10.15 -6.83 4.13
N LEU A 130 8.86 -7.16 4.27
CA LEU A 130 7.85 -6.26 4.84
C LEU A 130 8.14 -5.88 6.29
N ASN A 131 8.58 -6.83 7.11
CA ASN A 131 8.91 -6.57 8.51
C ASN A 131 10.19 -5.74 8.65
N ASN A 132 11.21 -6.03 7.83
CA ASN A 132 12.50 -5.36 7.86
C ASN A 132 12.46 -3.94 7.27
N ALA A 133 11.43 -3.62 6.47
CA ALA A 133 11.23 -2.27 5.92
C ALA A 133 10.78 -1.23 6.96
N ARG A 134 10.37 -1.67 8.16
CA ARG A 134 9.83 -0.79 9.19
C ARG A 134 10.94 -0.07 9.96
N ILE A 135 10.69 1.19 10.30
CA ILE A 135 11.54 1.92 11.25
C ILE A 135 11.37 1.28 12.62
N GLN A 136 12.46 0.77 13.19
CA GLN A 136 12.46 0.28 14.56
C GLN A 136 12.33 1.48 15.50
N LYS A 137 11.29 1.50 16.35
CA LYS A 137 11.23 2.44 17.47
C LYS A 137 12.48 2.20 18.31
N ARG A 138 13.40 3.16 18.35
CA ARG A 138 14.43 3.17 19.40
C ARG A 138 13.68 3.19 20.72
N LEU A 139 13.80 2.12 21.49
CA LEU A 139 13.49 2.16 22.92
C LEU A 139 14.49 3.14 23.52
N THR A 140 14.07 4.39 23.69
CA THR A 140 14.78 5.33 24.55
C THR A 140 14.62 4.80 25.97
N HIS A 141 15.71 4.22 26.49
CA HIS A 141 15.88 3.91 27.91
C HIS A 141 15.87 5.19 28.74
#